data_AF-A0A0U5E4Z0-F1
#
_entry.id   AF-A0A0U5E4Z0-F1
#
_cell.length_a   1.000
_cell.length_b   1.000
_cell.length_c   1.000
_cell.angle_alpha   90.00
_cell.angle_beta   90.00
_cell.angle_gamma   90.00
#
_symmetry.space_group_name_H-M   'P 1'
#
loop_
_entity.id
_entity.type
_entity.pdbx_description
1 polymer ?
#
loop_
_entity_poly.entity_id
_entity_poly.type
_entity_poly.pdbx_seq_one_letter_code
_entity_poly.pdbx_strand_id
1 'polypeptide(L)'
;MEYANLSVDEIQQQLAEIENSKVELMRALDVRRQEAKSEIAQQIKGLISQYGYELEEILPLVEAKRRRAVAAVRRPSAGGRQYTRYVDPANADNVYVRGVLPGWMKQKMQEQGYDPASKTDREAFKTNYLQAVDA
;
A
#
# COMPACT_ATOMS: atom_id res chain seq x y z
N MET A 1 33.13 -13.28 -6.11
CA MET A 1 33.02 -14.68 -5.67
C MET A 1 33.11 -15.53 -6.92
N GLU A 2 34.22 -16.24 -7.10
CA GLU A 2 34.43 -17.13 -8.24
C GLU A 2 33.75 -18.47 -7.96
N TYR A 3 32.50 -18.61 -8.41
CA TYR A 3 31.74 -19.85 -8.30
C TYR A 3 32.15 -20.91 -9.34
N ALA A 4 33.10 -20.58 -10.21
CA ALA A 4 33.53 -21.41 -11.34
C ALA A 4 34.31 -22.67 -10.94
N ASN A 5 34.80 -22.74 -9.69
CA ASN A 5 35.62 -23.85 -9.18
C ASN A 5 34.89 -24.74 -8.15
N LEU A 6 33.63 -24.45 -7.82
CA LEU A 6 32.87 -25.26 -6.85
C LEU A 6 32.19 -26.43 -7.55
N SER A 7 32.23 -27.59 -6.92
CA SER A 7 31.42 -28.74 -7.33
C SER A 7 29.93 -28.47 -7.09
N VAL A 8 29.07 -29.22 -7.78
CA VAL A 8 27.61 -29.11 -7.65
C VAL A 8 27.18 -29.31 -6.18
N ASP A 9 27.80 -30.26 -5.47
CA ASP A 9 27.48 -30.55 -4.07
C ASP A 9 27.88 -29.39 -3.14
N GLU A 10 29.03 -28.76 -3.38
CA GLU A 10 29.48 -27.59 -2.61
C GLU A 10 28.58 -26.37 -2.86
N ILE A 11 28.10 -26.18 -4.09
CA ILE A 11 27.13 -25.11 -4.42
C ILE A 11 25.80 -25.38 -3.70
N GLN A 12 25.31 -26.62 -3.69
CA GLN A 12 24.08 -26.97 -2.97
C GLN A 12 24.21 -26.77 -1.46
N GLN A 13 25.36 -27.12 -0.88
CA GLN A 13 25.62 -26.90 0.54
C GLN A 13 25.64 -25.41 0.89
N GLN A 14 26.29 -24.58 0.07
CA GLN A 14 26.29 -23.12 0.26
C GLN A 14 24.89 -22.52 0.11
N LEU A 15 24.09 -23.00 -0.84
CA LEU A 15 22.70 -22.56 -0.98
C LEU A 15 21.88 -22.88 0.29
N ALA A 16 22.00 -24.09 0.81
CA ALA A 16 21.32 -24.48 2.05
C ALA A 16 21.77 -23.62 3.25
N GLU A 17 23.06 -23.32 3.35
CA GLU A 17 23.61 -22.46 4.40
C GLU A 17 23.09 -21.02 4.30
N ILE A 18 23.03 -20.46 3.09
CA ILE A 18 22.48 -19.12 2.84
C ILE A 18 20.98 -19.08 3.16
N GLU A 19 20.22 -20.12 2.80
CA GLU A 19 18.79 -20.21 3.12
C GLU A 19 18.56 -20.27 4.63
N ASN A 20 19.33 -21.08 5.35
CA ASN A 20 19.26 -21.14 6.81
C ASN A 20 19.61 -19.78 7.43
N SER A 21 20.71 -19.16 6.98
CA SER A 21 21.14 -17.84 7.44
C SER A 21 20.06 -16.78 7.18
N LYS A 22 19.40 -16.82 6.03
CA LYS A 22 18.29 -15.92 5.69
C LYS A 22 17.12 -16.08 6.66
N VAL A 23 16.72 -17.32 6.97
CA VAL A 23 15.64 -17.59 7.92
C VAL A 23 15.98 -17.08 9.31
N GLU A 24 17.22 -17.29 9.77
CA GLU A 24 17.69 -16.78 11.06
C GLU A 24 17.68 -15.25 11.11
N LEU A 25 18.19 -14.59 10.06
CA LEU A 25 18.18 -13.14 9.95
C LEU A 25 16.76 -12.57 9.93
N MET A 26 15.82 -13.24 9.26
CA MET A 26 14.40 -12.84 9.27
C MET A 26 13.81 -12.91 10.68
N ARG A 27 14.07 -14.00 11.42
CA ARG A 27 13.62 -14.14 12.82
C ARG A 27 14.22 -13.06 13.71
N ALA A 28 15.53 -12.82 13.58
CA ALA A 28 16.23 -11.79 14.35
C ALA A 28 15.69 -10.39 14.05
N LEU A 29 15.37 -10.10 12.78
CA LEU A 29 14.76 -8.83 12.37
C LEU A 29 13.38 -8.63 13.00
N ASP A 30 12.54 -9.67 13.03
CA ASP A 30 11.21 -9.57 13.64
C ASP A 30 11.30 -9.35 15.14
N VAL A 31 12.20 -10.04 15.84
CA VAL A 31 12.46 -9.82 17.27
C VAL A 31 12.88 -8.38 17.52
N ARG A 32 13.90 -7.88 16.79
CA ARG A 32 14.39 -6.49 16.87
C ARG A 32 13.28 -5.47 16.61
N ARG A 33 12.37 -5.75 15.68
CA ARG A 33 11.22 -4.88 15.38
C ARG A 33 10.22 -4.82 16.54
N GLN A 34 9.94 -5.95 17.20
CA GLN A 34 9.04 -5.95 18.35
C GLN A 34 9.66 -5.24 19.56
N GLU A 35 10.95 -5.45 19.80
CA GLU A 35 11.70 -4.74 20.84
C GLU A 35 11.73 -3.23 20.59
N ALA A 36 12.07 -2.80 19.37
CA ALA A 36 12.06 -1.38 19.03
C ALA A 36 10.66 -0.77 19.17
N LYS A 37 9.61 -1.50 18.81
CA LYS A 37 8.22 -1.05 18.95
C LYS A 37 7.84 -0.87 20.42
N SER A 38 8.22 -1.80 21.30
CA SER A 38 7.92 -1.69 22.74
C SER A 38 8.71 -0.58 23.40
N GLU A 39 9.98 -0.40 23.02
CA GLU A 39 10.82 0.70 23.49
C GLU A 39 10.22 2.07 23.11
N ILE A 40 9.83 2.25 21.85
CA ILE A 40 9.16 3.47 21.38
C ILE A 40 7.85 3.70 22.15
N ALA A 41 7.07 2.66 22.40
CA ALA A 41 5.83 2.78 23.17
C ALA A 41 6.09 3.26 24.61
N GLN A 42 7.16 2.75 25.25
CA GLN A 42 7.58 3.21 26.58
C GLN A 42 8.06 4.66 26.57
N GLN A 43 8.87 5.05 25.57
CA GLN A 43 9.34 6.43 25.42
C GLN A 43 8.16 7.40 25.24
N ILE A 44 7.19 7.07 24.38
CA ILE A 44 5.98 7.86 24.17
C ILE A 44 5.17 7.97 25.47
N LYS A 45 4.99 6.86 26.20
CA LYS A 45 4.29 6.88 27.49
C LYS A 45 4.99 7.81 28.48
N GLY A 46 6.32 7.72 28.57
CA GLY A 46 7.13 8.60 29.44
C GLY A 46 6.98 10.07 29.08
N LEU A 47 7.00 10.42 27.79
CA LEU A 47 6.77 11.78 27.32
C LEU A 47 5.38 12.30 27.70
N ILE A 48 4.34 11.49 27.47
CA ILE A 48 2.95 11.86 27.80
C ILE A 48 2.84 12.18 29.30
N SER A 49 3.36 11.29 30.16
CA SER A 49 3.36 11.50 31.61
C SER A 49 4.22 12.68 32.05
N GLN A 50 5.35 12.95 31.39
CA GLN A 50 6.21 14.11 31.67
C GLN A 50 5.46 15.45 31.51
N TYR A 51 4.54 15.51 30.55
CA TYR A 51 3.70 16.68 30.33
C TYR A 51 2.41 16.69 31.18
N GLY A 52 2.23 15.72 32.07
CA GLY A 52 1.10 15.65 33.00
C GLY A 52 -0.20 15.14 32.38
N TYR A 53 -0.12 14.43 31.25
CA TYR A 53 -1.28 13.83 30.59
C TYR A 53 -1.29 12.32 30.80
N GLU A 54 -2.46 11.71 30.65
CA GLU A 54 -2.62 10.26 30.59
C GLU A 54 -2.71 9.76 29.15
N LEU A 55 -2.29 8.50 28.92
CA LEU A 55 -2.28 7.91 27.58
C LEU A 55 -3.69 7.90 26.96
N GLU A 56 -4.70 7.60 27.78
CA GLU A 56 -6.11 7.54 27.42
C GLU A 56 -6.68 8.89 26.97
N GLU A 57 -6.11 10.01 27.42
CA GLU A 57 -6.51 11.36 27.03
C GLU A 57 -5.93 11.75 25.66
N ILE A 58 -4.70 11.30 25.39
CA ILE A 58 -3.97 11.61 24.16
C ILE A 58 -4.39 10.70 23.00
N LEU A 59 -4.68 9.42 23.27
CA LEU A 59 -5.05 8.43 22.26
C LEU A 59 -6.19 8.91 21.33
N PRO A 60 -7.33 9.44 21.84
CA PRO A 60 -8.42 9.96 20.99
C PRO A 60 -7.99 11.11 20.07
N LEU A 61 -7.05 11.97 20.50
CA LEU A 61 -6.58 13.11 19.72
C LEU A 61 -5.67 12.66 18.55
N VAL A 62 -4.86 11.64 18.78
CA VAL A 62 -4.00 11.02 17.76
C VAL A 62 -4.84 10.16 16.79
N GLU A 63 -5.79 9.39 17.31
CA GLU A 63 -6.70 8.57 16.49
C GLU A 63 -7.66 9.41 15.65
N ALA A 64 -8.18 10.52 16.18
CA ALA A 64 -9.14 11.38 15.48
C ALA A 64 -8.55 11.95 14.19
N LYS A 65 -7.25 12.22 14.15
CA LYS A 65 -6.54 12.62 12.92
C LYS A 65 -6.53 11.48 11.88
N ARG A 66 -6.40 10.23 12.30
CA ARG A 66 -6.58 9.04 11.45
C ARG A 66 -8.03 8.90 10.99
N ARG A 67 -9.03 9.12 11.85
CA ARG A 67 -10.44 9.07 11.45
C ARG A 67 -10.81 10.18 10.46
N ARG A 68 -10.19 11.37 10.48
CA ARG A 68 -10.38 12.37 9.39
C ARG A 68 -9.73 11.96 8.08
N ALA A 69 -8.61 11.22 8.12
CA ALA A 69 -7.98 10.68 6.91
C ALA A 69 -8.75 9.49 6.32
N VAL A 70 -9.37 8.64 7.14
CA VAL A 70 -10.23 7.53 6.66
C VAL A 70 -11.68 7.98 6.39
N ALA A 71 -12.19 8.99 7.11
CA ALA A 71 -13.50 9.61 6.82
C ALA A 71 -13.45 10.58 5.64
N ALA A 72 -12.27 11.03 5.19
CA ALA A 72 -12.13 11.63 3.87
C ALA A 72 -12.37 10.60 2.74
N VAL A 73 -12.23 9.29 3.04
CA VAL A 73 -12.58 8.18 2.14
C VAL A 73 -14.00 7.66 2.38
N ARG A 74 -14.66 8.01 3.50
CA ARG A 74 -15.99 7.52 3.88
C ARG A 74 -16.90 8.57 4.51
N ARG A 75 -17.02 9.76 3.92
CA ARG A 75 -18.23 10.57 4.13
C ARG A 75 -19.33 10.00 3.22
N PRO A 76 -20.46 9.50 3.75
CA PRO A 76 -21.66 9.45 2.96
C PRO A 76 -22.05 10.90 2.70
N SER A 77 -21.75 11.38 1.50
CA SER A 77 -22.37 12.60 0.99
C SER A 77 -23.87 12.33 0.97
N ALA A 78 -24.61 13.00 1.85
CA ALA A 78 -26.03 13.22 1.64
C ALA A 78 -26.18 13.82 0.22
N GLY A 79 -26.80 13.05 -0.68
CA GLY A 79 -26.91 13.36 -2.11
C GLY A 79 -26.53 12.16 -2.97
N GLY A 80 -27.37 11.13 -2.98
CA GLY A 80 -27.19 9.91 -3.75
C GLY A 80 -27.09 10.16 -5.26
N ARG A 81 -25.87 10.11 -5.78
CA ARG A 81 -25.60 9.76 -7.17
C ARG A 81 -24.63 8.59 -7.13
N GLN A 82 -25.13 7.38 -7.37
CA GLN A 82 -24.30 6.21 -7.62
C GLN A 82 -23.54 6.48 -8.92
N TYR A 83 -22.23 6.66 -8.80
CA TYR A 83 -21.36 6.86 -9.96
C TYR A 83 -20.82 5.49 -10.38
N THR A 84 -20.88 5.19 -11.68
CA THR A 84 -20.31 3.98 -12.26
C THR A 84 -18.83 3.88 -11.90
N ARG A 85 -18.43 2.74 -11.33
CA ARG A 85 -17.05 2.44 -10.96
C ARG A 85 -16.39 1.68 -12.11
N TYR A 86 -15.29 2.18 -12.63
CA TYR A 86 -14.48 1.52 -13.64
C TYR A 86 -13.32 0.79 -12.97
N VAL A 87 -13.20 -0.51 -13.19
CA VAL A 87 -12.12 -1.36 -12.67
C VAL A 87 -11.26 -1.85 -13.82
N ASP A 88 -9.95 -1.87 -13.63
CA ASP A 88 -9.00 -2.50 -14.55
C ASP A 88 -9.12 -4.04 -14.44
N PRO A 89 -9.50 -4.76 -15.51
CA PRO A 89 -9.62 -6.22 -15.45
C PRO A 89 -8.28 -6.93 -15.19
N ALA A 90 -7.14 -6.28 -15.49
CA ALA A 90 -5.82 -6.84 -15.23
C ALA A 90 -5.35 -6.63 -13.78
N ASN A 91 -5.94 -5.68 -13.05
CA ASN A 91 -5.60 -5.39 -11.66
C ASN A 91 -6.79 -4.79 -10.89
N ALA A 92 -7.43 -5.60 -10.04
CA ALA A 92 -8.61 -5.19 -9.28
C ALA A 92 -8.38 -4.04 -8.29
N ASP A 93 -7.12 -3.74 -7.93
CA ASP A 93 -6.79 -2.58 -7.07
C ASP A 93 -6.85 -1.25 -7.83
N ASN A 94 -6.82 -1.29 -9.16
CA ASN A 94 -6.91 -0.11 -10.02
C ASN A 94 -8.38 0.25 -10.28
N VAL A 95 -8.90 1.16 -9.46
CA VAL A 95 -10.29 1.62 -9.52
C VAL A 95 -10.39 3.11 -9.85
N TYR A 96 -11.21 3.46 -10.84
CA TYR A 96 -11.54 4.83 -11.21
C TYR A 96 -13.05 5.07 -11.11
N VAL A 97 -13.47 6.18 -10.48
CA VAL A 97 -14.91 6.52 -10.34
C VAL A 97 -15.21 7.83 -11.06
N ARG A 98 -14.60 8.93 -10.62
CA ARG A 98 -14.77 10.25 -11.24
C ARG A 98 -13.58 11.15 -10.93
N GLY A 99 -13.42 12.21 -11.72
CA GLY A 99 -12.39 13.22 -11.52
C GLY A 99 -11.15 13.01 -12.39
N VAL A 100 -10.01 13.53 -11.94
CA VAL A 100 -8.73 13.47 -12.67
C VAL A 100 -8.31 12.03 -12.89
N LEU A 101 -7.76 11.71 -14.07
CA LEU A 101 -7.28 10.37 -14.37
C LEU A 101 -6.11 9.99 -13.43
N PRO A 102 -6.18 8.83 -12.76
CA PRO A 102 -5.09 8.33 -11.95
C PRO A 102 -3.90 7.94 -12.82
N GLY A 103 -2.69 7.91 -12.24
CA GLY A 103 -1.44 7.66 -12.97
C GLY A 103 -1.46 6.35 -13.74
N TRP A 104 -1.97 5.28 -13.14
CA TRP A 104 -2.09 3.96 -13.78
C TRP A 104 -2.97 3.99 -15.04
N MET A 105 -4.07 4.75 -15.01
CA MET A 105 -5.01 4.83 -16.14
C MET A 105 -4.39 5.63 -17.29
N LYS A 106 -3.65 6.71 -16.98
CA LYS A 106 -2.91 7.48 -18.00
C LYS A 106 -1.83 6.63 -18.67
N GLN A 107 -1.09 5.85 -17.88
CA GLN A 107 -0.07 4.94 -18.39
C GLN A 107 -0.69 3.89 -19.33
N LYS A 108 -1.78 3.24 -18.90
CA LYS A 108 -2.48 2.24 -19.73
C LYS A 108 -3.08 2.81 -21.01
N MET A 109 -3.59 4.03 -20.96
CA MET A 109 -4.05 4.74 -22.15
C MET A 109 -2.89 4.95 -23.13
N GLN A 110 -1.75 5.45 -22.67
CA GLN A 110 -0.57 5.68 -23.50
C GLN A 110 -0.01 4.38 -24.09
N GLU A 111 0.05 3.30 -23.30
CA GLU A 111 0.46 1.96 -23.76
C GLU A 111 -0.42 1.42 -24.90
N GLN A 112 -1.71 1.79 -24.92
CA GLN A 112 -2.67 1.40 -25.95
C GLN A 112 -2.82 2.43 -27.08
N GLY A 113 -2.00 3.48 -27.08
CA GLY A 113 -2.02 4.52 -28.11
C GLY A 113 -3.13 5.57 -27.95
N TYR A 114 -3.79 5.63 -26.80
CA TYR A 114 -4.80 6.65 -26.47
C TYR A 114 -4.14 7.88 -25.81
N ASP A 115 -4.60 9.08 -26.16
CA ASP A 115 -4.17 10.32 -25.52
C ASP A 115 -4.99 10.63 -24.24
N PRO A 116 -4.36 10.69 -23.05
CA PRO A 116 -5.05 11.06 -21.81
C PRO A 116 -5.61 12.49 -21.76
N ALA A 117 -5.15 13.39 -22.64
CA ALA A 117 -5.68 14.75 -22.74
C ALA A 117 -6.94 14.82 -23.63
N SER A 118 -6.98 14.03 -24.72
CA SER A 118 -8.16 13.88 -25.58
C SER A 118 -9.38 13.36 -24.81
N LYS A 119 -10.52 14.05 -24.93
CA LYS A 119 -11.78 13.60 -24.30
C LYS A 119 -12.29 12.32 -24.96
N THR A 120 -12.23 12.28 -26.29
CA THR A 120 -12.69 11.16 -27.11
C THR A 120 -11.96 9.87 -26.75
N ASP A 121 -10.64 9.94 -26.61
CA ASP A 121 -9.79 8.80 -26.29
C ASP A 121 -10.05 8.29 -24.86
N ARG A 122 -10.31 9.20 -23.93
CA ARG A 122 -10.69 8.85 -22.55
C ARG A 122 -12.01 8.09 -22.49
N GLU A 123 -13.00 8.49 -23.28
CA GLU A 123 -14.30 7.82 -23.34
C GLU A 123 -14.21 6.47 -24.05
N ALA A 124 -13.42 6.39 -25.13
CA ALA A 124 -13.14 5.16 -25.85
C ALA A 124 -12.42 4.14 -24.94
N PHE A 125 -11.38 4.56 -24.21
CA PHE A 125 -10.64 3.69 -23.29
C PHE A 125 -11.52 3.17 -22.15
N LYS A 126 -12.36 4.02 -21.54
CA LYS A 126 -13.30 3.59 -20.48
C LYS A 126 -14.29 2.56 -20.97
N THR A 127 -14.77 2.69 -22.21
CA THR A 127 -15.78 1.79 -22.79
C THR A 127 -15.16 0.47 -23.25
N ASN A 128 -13.96 0.50 -23.83
CA ASN A 128 -13.36 -0.68 -24.45
C ASN A 128 -12.49 -1.50 -23.49
N TYR A 129 -11.89 -0.89 -22.46
CA TYR A 129 -10.89 -1.55 -21.62
C TYR A 129 -11.30 -1.71 -20.16
N LEU A 130 -12.08 -0.77 -19.61
CA LEU A 130 -12.45 -0.83 -18.20
C LEU A 130 -13.79 -1.52 -17.99
N GLN A 131 -13.89 -2.31 -16.91
CA GLN A 131 -15.15 -2.92 -16.52
C GLN A 131 -15.95 -1.95 -15.65
N ALA A 132 -17.13 -1.56 -16.14
CA ALA A 132 -18.10 -0.80 -15.37
C ALA A 132 -18.77 -1.73 -14.34
N VAL A 133 -18.62 -1.39 -13.06
CA VAL A 133 -19.27 -2.03 -11.92
C VAL A 133 -20.22 -0.98 -11.34
N ASP A 134 -21.52 -1.29 -11.37
CA ASP A 134 -22.51 -0.48 -10.69
C ASP A 134 -22.37 -0.67 -9.17
N ALA A 135 -22.51 0.41 -8.41
CA ALA A 135 -22.33 0.46 -6.97
C ALA A 135 -23.64 0.24 -6.20
#